data_AF-A0A317I5W5-F1
#
_entry.id   AF-A0A317I5W5-F1
#
_cell.length_a   1.000
_cell.length_b   1.000
_cell.length_c   1.000
_cell.angle_alpha   90.00
_cell.angle_beta   90.00
_cell.angle_gamma   90.00
#
_symmetry.space_group_name_H-M   'P 1'
#
loop_
_entity.id
_entity.type
_entity.pdbx_description
1 polymer ?
#
loop_
_entity_poly.entity_id
_entity_poly.type
_entity_poly.pdbx_seq_one_letter_code
_entity_poly.pdbx_strand_id
1 'polypeptide(L)'
;MTPIAEPLESQQLLVAGNGSNMTELPPRLATANDIRELVQFLKRRPHGVSTHEIPQPLKKRVFHPTKIECYQFWGLVSVNRGRLVLTHLGWQFAHSLDPEARAYRELLESVSIYRAAVEWIEREHLDVLTQDELGSYWREECPWAFVKSAEEDLTAAVITFFHICQAAELGTMTLGKRGQPGRLLIWHEVLHPVPDSSTR
;
A
#
# COMPACT_ATOMS: atom_id res chain seq x y z
N MET A 1 -44.48 -27.32 -33.05
CA MET A 1 -43.93 -25.95 -33.06
C MET A 1 -43.59 -25.62 -31.63
N THR A 2 -42.33 -25.82 -31.27
CA THR A 2 -41.82 -25.74 -29.89
C THR A 2 -40.99 -24.46 -29.79
N PRO A 3 -41.25 -23.55 -28.84
CA PRO A 3 -40.41 -22.37 -28.70
C PRO A 3 -39.13 -22.75 -27.95
N ILE A 4 -38.00 -22.45 -28.59
CA ILE A 4 -36.65 -22.57 -28.04
C ILE A 4 -36.46 -21.36 -27.11
N ALA A 5 -36.44 -21.61 -25.81
CA ALA A 5 -36.06 -20.61 -24.81
C ALA A 5 -34.54 -20.65 -24.63
N GLU A 6 -33.87 -19.58 -25.04
CA GLU A 6 -32.46 -19.32 -24.73
C GLU A 6 -32.30 -19.01 -23.23
N PRO A 7 -31.32 -19.60 -22.52
CA PRO A 7 -30.99 -19.17 -21.17
C PRO A 7 -29.99 -18.00 -21.23
N LEU A 8 -30.49 -16.80 -20.91
CA LEU A 8 -29.69 -15.66 -20.46
C LEU A 8 -29.21 -15.93 -19.02
N GLU A 9 -28.24 -16.83 -18.86
CA GLU A 9 -27.46 -16.90 -17.63
C GLU A 9 -26.50 -15.71 -17.62
N SER A 10 -26.99 -14.68 -16.93
CA SER A 10 -26.31 -13.45 -16.60
C SER A 10 -24.98 -13.76 -15.94
N GLN A 11 -23.91 -13.26 -16.56
CA GLN A 11 -22.59 -13.16 -15.95
C GLN A 11 -22.70 -12.31 -14.68
N GLN A 12 -22.87 -12.97 -13.53
CA GLN A 12 -22.45 -12.40 -12.26
C GLN A 12 -20.93 -12.44 -12.23
N LEU A 13 -20.33 -11.42 -12.83
CA LEU A 13 -18.96 -11.02 -12.58
C LEU A 13 -18.92 -10.59 -11.10
N LEU A 14 -18.65 -11.56 -10.23
CA LEU A 14 -18.22 -11.31 -8.86
C LEU A 14 -16.96 -10.44 -8.96
N VAL A 15 -17.15 -9.14 -8.85
CA VAL A 15 -16.15 -8.26 -8.26
C VAL A 15 -15.93 -8.87 -6.88
N ALA A 16 -14.89 -9.70 -6.77
CA ALA A 16 -14.31 -10.08 -5.50
C ALA A 16 -13.80 -8.78 -4.88
N GLY A 17 -14.71 -8.03 -4.27
CA GLY A 17 -14.36 -7.06 -3.26
C GLY A 17 -13.57 -7.87 -2.25
N ASN A 18 -12.27 -7.61 -2.20
CA ASN A 18 -11.43 -8.04 -1.10
C ASN A 18 -12.17 -7.60 0.15
N GLY A 19 -12.84 -8.55 0.80
CA GLY A 19 -13.37 -8.39 2.14
C GLY A 19 -12.16 -8.26 3.04
N SER A 20 -11.63 -7.04 3.13
CA SER A 20 -10.61 -6.68 4.10
C SER A 20 -11.19 -7.02 5.46
N ASN A 21 -10.67 -8.08 6.08
CA ASN A 21 -11.00 -8.42 7.46
C ASN A 21 -10.77 -7.15 8.30
N MET A 22 -11.83 -6.65 8.92
CA MET A 22 -11.89 -5.39 9.71
C MET A 22 -10.99 -5.38 10.97
N THR A 23 -10.01 -6.29 11.08
CA THR A 23 -9.16 -6.52 12.26
C THR A 23 -7.70 -6.77 11.91
N GLU A 24 -7.23 -6.33 10.74
CA GLU A 24 -5.83 -6.43 10.38
C GLU A 24 -5.08 -5.14 10.75
N LEU A 25 -4.05 -5.31 11.59
CA LEU A 25 -3.11 -4.25 11.96
C LEU A 25 -2.55 -3.61 10.69
N PRO A 26 -2.33 -2.29 10.67
CA PRO A 26 -1.83 -1.64 9.48
C PRO A 26 -0.42 -2.13 9.11
N PRO A 27 -0.08 -2.08 7.82
CA PRO A 27 1.24 -2.44 7.32
C PRO A 27 2.34 -1.68 8.04
N ARG A 28 3.39 -2.41 8.44
CA ARG A 28 4.54 -1.87 9.16
C ARG A 28 5.86 -2.45 8.68
N LEU A 29 6.93 -1.67 8.81
CA LEU A 29 8.33 -2.02 8.49
C LEU A 29 8.64 -2.20 6.99
N ALA A 30 7.66 -2.12 6.10
CA ALA A 30 7.88 -2.19 4.67
C ALA A 30 8.15 -0.79 4.10
N THR A 31 9.12 -0.69 3.19
CA THR A 31 9.46 0.56 2.50
C THR A 31 9.20 0.41 1.00
N ALA A 32 9.14 1.54 0.29
CA ALA A 32 9.09 1.54 -1.18
C ALA A 32 10.27 0.78 -1.80
N ASN A 33 11.47 0.88 -1.22
CA ASN A 33 12.62 0.11 -1.69
C ASN A 33 12.42 -1.40 -1.52
N ASP A 34 11.80 -1.84 -0.42
CA ASP A 34 11.49 -3.25 -0.26
C ASP A 34 10.46 -3.74 -1.29
N ILE A 35 9.45 -2.91 -1.62
CA ILE A 35 8.47 -3.22 -2.68
C ILE A 35 9.18 -3.38 -4.02
N ARG A 36 10.05 -2.43 -4.40
CA ARG A 36 10.84 -2.52 -5.65
C ARG A 36 11.62 -3.82 -5.74
N GLU A 37 12.31 -4.17 -4.67
CA GLU A 37 13.13 -5.38 -4.64
C GLU A 37 12.32 -6.66 -4.64
N LEU A 38 11.21 -6.71 -3.89
CA LEU A 38 10.24 -7.79 -3.91
C LEU A 38 9.74 -8.02 -5.34
N VAL A 39 9.26 -6.96 -5.98
CA VAL A 39 8.67 -6.99 -7.32
C VAL A 39 9.72 -7.42 -8.34
N GLN A 40 10.93 -6.86 -8.32
CA GLN A 40 12.03 -7.26 -9.20
C GLN A 40 12.41 -8.73 -9.02
N PHE A 41 12.41 -9.23 -7.78
CA PHE A 41 12.73 -10.62 -7.49
C PHE A 41 11.65 -11.59 -7.99
N LEU A 42 10.37 -11.27 -7.78
CA LEU A 42 9.24 -12.11 -8.17
C LEU A 42 8.92 -12.00 -9.67
N LYS A 43 9.19 -10.87 -10.32
CA LYS A 43 9.07 -10.68 -11.77
C LYS A 43 9.85 -11.74 -12.56
N ARG A 44 11.01 -12.16 -12.03
CA ARG A 44 11.86 -13.21 -12.63
C ARG A 44 11.37 -14.63 -12.34
N ARG A 45 10.29 -14.79 -11.55
CA ARG A 45 9.73 -16.05 -11.06
C ARG A 45 8.20 -16.04 -11.19
N PRO A 46 7.65 -16.10 -12.41
CA PRO A 46 6.20 -15.96 -12.63
C PRO A 46 5.37 -17.06 -11.95
N HIS A 47 5.95 -18.23 -11.68
CA HIS A 47 5.30 -19.31 -10.93
C HIS A 47 5.43 -19.20 -9.41
N GLY A 48 5.94 -18.06 -8.93
CA GLY A 48 6.16 -17.77 -7.51
C GLY A 48 7.41 -18.40 -6.94
N VAL A 49 7.67 -18.08 -5.67
CA VAL A 49 8.81 -18.56 -4.91
C VAL A 49 8.34 -19.11 -3.56
N SER A 50 8.90 -20.23 -3.15
CA SER A 50 8.74 -20.74 -1.79
C SER A 50 9.76 -20.11 -0.83
N THR A 51 9.46 -20.15 0.46
CA THR A 51 10.28 -19.54 1.51
C THR A 51 11.70 -20.13 1.65
N HIS A 52 11.96 -21.31 1.07
CA HIS A 52 13.28 -21.96 1.06
C HIS A 52 14.12 -21.60 -0.18
N GLU A 53 13.48 -21.18 -1.28
CA GLU A 53 14.15 -20.74 -2.50
C GLU A 53 14.69 -19.30 -2.41
N ILE A 54 14.28 -18.54 -1.38
CA ILE A 54 14.69 -17.15 -1.17
C ILE A 54 16.08 -17.11 -0.51
N PRO A 55 17.07 -16.41 -1.11
CA PRO A 55 18.40 -16.27 -0.51
C PRO A 55 18.35 -15.64 0.88
N GLN A 56 19.15 -16.15 1.83
CA GLN A 56 19.14 -15.70 3.23
C GLN A 56 19.27 -14.18 3.44
N PRO A 57 20.14 -13.45 2.72
CA PRO A 57 20.22 -12.00 2.87
C PRO A 57 18.93 -11.27 2.46
N LEU A 58 18.27 -11.75 1.41
CA LEU A 58 17.01 -11.18 0.92
C LEU A 58 15.83 -11.59 1.80
N LYS A 59 15.87 -12.81 2.34
CA LYS A 59 14.87 -13.34 3.26
C LYS A 59 14.73 -12.50 4.52
N LYS A 60 15.85 -12.08 5.12
CA LYS A 60 15.83 -11.25 6.33
C LYS A 60 15.41 -9.80 6.08
N ARG A 61 15.70 -9.27 4.89
CA ARG A 61 15.52 -7.85 4.58
C ARG A 61 14.20 -7.52 3.89
N VAL A 62 13.85 -8.27 2.85
CA VAL A 62 12.68 -8.02 1.99
C VAL A 62 11.56 -9.01 2.31
N PHE A 63 11.87 -10.29 2.46
CA PHE A 63 10.86 -11.34 2.71
C PHE A 63 10.73 -11.70 4.19
N HIS A 64 10.90 -10.71 5.08
CA HIS A 64 10.61 -10.89 6.49
C HIS A 64 9.10 -11.15 6.65
N PRO A 65 8.64 -12.06 7.53
CA PRO A 65 7.22 -12.40 7.67
C PRO A 65 6.29 -11.19 7.77
N THR A 66 6.63 -10.23 8.64
CA THR A 66 5.86 -8.98 8.81
C THR A 66 5.77 -8.15 7.53
N LYS A 67 6.82 -8.13 6.69
CA LYS A 67 6.77 -7.42 5.41
C LYS A 67 5.94 -8.17 4.38
N ILE A 68 5.98 -9.50 4.38
CA ILE A 68 5.12 -10.32 3.53
C ILE A 68 3.65 -10.04 3.83
N GLU A 69 3.27 -10.00 5.11
CA GLU A 69 1.92 -9.60 5.54
C GLU A 69 1.55 -8.21 4.99
N CYS A 70 2.46 -7.24 5.02
CA CYS A 70 2.25 -5.92 4.41
C CYS A 70 2.00 -5.99 2.91
N TYR A 71 2.81 -6.74 2.18
CA TYR A 71 2.65 -6.89 0.73
C TYR A 71 1.35 -7.58 0.36
N GLN A 72 0.90 -8.54 1.18
CA GLN A 72 -0.40 -9.19 1.01
C GLN A 72 -1.55 -8.24 1.32
N PHE A 73 -1.43 -7.45 2.39
CA PHE A 73 -2.40 -6.43 2.76
C PHE A 73 -2.57 -5.38 1.65
N TRP A 74 -1.47 -4.91 1.05
CA TRP A 74 -1.51 -4.02 -0.12
C TRP A 74 -1.96 -4.71 -1.40
N GLY A 75 -2.21 -6.02 -1.37
CA GLY A 75 -2.61 -6.78 -2.54
C GLY A 75 -1.53 -6.85 -3.62
N LEU A 76 -0.24 -6.66 -3.30
CA LEU A 76 0.89 -6.77 -4.24
C LEU A 76 1.27 -8.23 -4.50
N VAL A 77 1.12 -9.07 -3.48
CA VAL A 77 1.44 -10.49 -3.54
C VAL A 77 0.31 -11.34 -2.97
N SER A 78 0.25 -12.59 -3.41
CA SER A 78 -0.62 -13.60 -2.82
C SER A 78 0.13 -14.92 -2.68
N VAL A 79 -0.43 -15.84 -1.88
CA VAL A 79 0.12 -17.19 -1.72
C VAL A 79 -0.71 -18.15 -2.56
N ASN A 80 -0.08 -18.79 -3.55
CA ASN A 80 -0.70 -19.80 -4.40
C ASN A 80 0.06 -21.12 -4.24
N ARG A 81 -0.62 -22.15 -3.74
CA ARG A 81 -0.03 -23.49 -3.47
C ARG A 81 1.28 -23.41 -2.66
N GLY A 82 1.30 -22.56 -1.64
CA GLY A 82 2.47 -22.35 -0.77
C GLY A 82 3.61 -21.55 -1.40
N ARG A 83 3.40 -20.93 -2.57
CA ARG A 83 4.38 -20.06 -3.23
C ARG A 83 3.88 -18.62 -3.25
N LEU A 84 4.77 -17.68 -2.94
CA LEU A 84 4.50 -16.26 -3.02
C LEU A 84 4.58 -15.82 -4.48
N VAL A 85 3.50 -15.23 -5.00
CA VAL A 85 3.36 -14.77 -6.40
C VAL A 85 2.98 -13.29 -6.43
N LEU A 86 3.32 -12.59 -7.51
CA LEU A 86 2.76 -11.25 -7.79
C LEU A 86 1.28 -11.37 -8.15
N THR A 87 0.47 -10.48 -7.61
CA THR A 87 -0.92 -10.27 -8.05
C THR A 87 -0.97 -9.42 -9.32
N HIS A 88 -2.18 -9.09 -9.80
CA HIS A 88 -2.33 -8.11 -10.88
C HIS A 88 -1.68 -6.76 -10.55
N LEU A 89 -1.94 -6.20 -9.35
CA LEU A 89 -1.33 -4.96 -8.89
C LEU A 89 0.21 -5.09 -8.79
N GLY A 90 0.70 -6.19 -8.22
CA GLY A 90 2.15 -6.46 -8.18
C GLY A 90 2.80 -6.52 -9.56
N TRP A 91 2.09 -7.04 -10.56
CA TRP A 91 2.54 -7.03 -11.96
C TRP A 91 2.46 -5.66 -12.62
N GLN A 92 1.52 -4.78 -12.23
CA GLN A 92 1.51 -3.39 -12.67
C GLN A 92 2.76 -2.66 -12.17
N PHE A 93 3.11 -2.83 -10.89
CA PHE A 93 4.39 -2.35 -10.33
C PHE A 93 5.62 -2.91 -11.07
N ALA A 94 5.54 -4.15 -11.57
CA ALA A 94 6.65 -4.80 -12.26
C ALA A 94 6.87 -4.30 -13.70
N HIS A 95 5.81 -3.81 -14.35
CA HIS A 95 5.79 -3.53 -15.79
C HIS A 95 5.57 -2.06 -16.14
N SER A 96 5.35 -1.18 -15.16
CA SER A 96 4.99 0.20 -15.47
C SER A 96 6.08 0.90 -16.28
N LEU A 97 5.72 1.27 -17.52
CA LEU A 97 6.38 2.35 -18.26
C LEU A 97 6.00 3.72 -17.69
N ASP A 98 4.91 3.75 -16.90
CA ASP A 98 4.45 4.90 -16.12
C ASP A 98 5.41 5.21 -14.96
N PRO A 99 5.45 6.48 -14.49
CA PRO A 99 6.18 6.84 -13.28
C PRO A 99 5.73 5.98 -12.10
N GLU A 100 6.69 5.38 -11.41
CA GLU A 100 6.46 4.52 -10.23
C GLU A 100 5.54 5.19 -9.19
N ALA A 101 5.59 6.52 -9.11
CA ALA A 101 4.76 7.36 -8.23
C ALA A 101 3.26 7.12 -8.41
N ARG A 102 2.78 6.91 -9.65
CA ARG A 102 1.36 6.63 -9.92
C ARG A 102 0.89 5.38 -9.21
N ALA A 103 1.68 4.31 -9.26
CA ALA A 103 1.32 3.03 -8.64
C ALA A 103 1.23 3.15 -7.10
N TYR A 104 2.10 3.95 -6.48
CA TYR A 104 2.00 4.24 -5.05
C TYR A 104 0.80 5.12 -4.69
N ARG A 105 0.38 6.06 -5.55
CA ARG A 105 -0.87 6.82 -5.35
C ARG A 105 -2.08 5.89 -5.38
N GLU A 106 -2.15 4.99 -6.35
CA GLU A 106 -3.22 3.97 -6.42
C GLU A 106 -3.20 3.07 -5.17
N LEU A 107 -2.02 2.73 -4.64
CA LEU A 107 -1.89 2.00 -3.38
C LEU A 107 -2.43 2.80 -2.18
N LEU A 108 -2.09 4.09 -2.06
CA LEU A 108 -2.62 4.97 -1.01
C LEU A 108 -4.15 5.07 -1.06
N GLU A 109 -4.73 5.20 -2.25
CA GLU A 109 -6.19 5.24 -2.47
C GLU A 109 -6.89 3.92 -2.13
N SER A 110 -6.23 2.79 -2.38
CA SER A 110 -6.79 1.45 -2.14
C SER A 110 -6.88 1.08 -0.67
N VAL A 111 -6.08 1.70 0.19
CA VAL A 111 -6.00 1.42 1.62
C VAL A 111 -6.77 2.48 2.39
N SER A 112 -7.89 2.11 3.03
CA SER A 112 -8.82 3.06 3.68
C SER A 112 -8.14 4.01 4.67
N ILE A 113 -7.25 3.50 5.53
CA ILE A 113 -6.53 4.30 6.53
C ILE A 113 -5.50 5.26 5.88
N TYR A 114 -4.93 4.90 4.73
CA TYR A 114 -4.01 5.77 4.01
C TYR A 114 -4.76 6.86 3.27
N ARG A 115 -5.86 6.51 2.59
CA ARG A 115 -6.74 7.48 1.95
C ARG A 115 -7.27 8.50 2.96
N ALA A 116 -7.77 8.04 4.11
CA ALA A 116 -8.24 8.94 5.18
C ALA A 116 -7.14 9.91 5.66
N ALA A 117 -5.90 9.44 5.80
CA ALA A 117 -4.77 10.29 6.17
C ALA A 117 -4.44 11.34 5.09
N VAL A 118 -4.49 10.95 3.81
CA VAL A 118 -4.25 11.89 2.69
C VAL A 118 -5.36 12.94 2.61
N GLU A 119 -6.62 12.53 2.72
CA GLU A 119 -7.78 13.45 2.77
C GLU A 119 -7.67 14.42 3.94
N TRP A 120 -7.22 13.94 5.11
CA TRP A 120 -7.01 14.78 6.28
C TRP A 120 -5.86 15.79 6.08
N ILE A 121 -4.73 15.36 5.52
CA ILE A 121 -3.60 16.25 5.17
C ILE A 121 -4.08 17.39 4.27
N GLU A 122 -4.88 17.07 3.25
CA GLU A 122 -5.42 18.03 2.29
C GLU A 122 -6.40 18.99 2.98
N ARG A 123 -7.35 18.46 3.76
CA ARG A 123 -8.38 19.24 4.46
C ARG A 123 -7.81 20.24 5.45
N GLU A 124 -6.78 19.85 6.20
CA GLU A 124 -6.14 20.73 7.20
C GLU A 124 -5.02 21.59 6.61
N HIS A 125 -4.74 21.48 5.30
CA HIS A 125 -3.66 22.18 4.60
C HIS A 125 -2.30 22.05 5.30
N LEU A 126 -1.94 20.83 5.71
CA LEU A 126 -0.69 20.59 6.43
C LEU A 126 0.51 20.75 5.50
N ASP A 127 1.49 21.58 5.87
CA ASP A 127 2.78 21.66 5.18
C ASP A 127 3.77 20.60 5.70
N VAL A 128 3.61 20.24 6.96
CA VAL A 128 4.44 19.26 7.67
C VAL A 128 3.53 18.37 8.50
N LEU A 129 3.73 17.06 8.39
CA LEU A 129 3.06 16.08 9.22
C LEU A 129 4.08 15.30 10.05
N THR A 130 3.99 15.36 11.36
CA THR A 130 4.84 14.57 12.26
C THR A 130 4.25 13.19 12.53
N GLN A 131 5.11 12.29 13.00
CA GLN A 131 4.70 10.95 13.39
C GLN A 131 3.62 10.96 14.49
N ASP A 132 3.77 11.84 15.47
CA ASP A 132 2.87 11.91 16.63
C ASP A 132 1.49 12.45 16.25
N GLU A 133 1.44 13.45 15.35
CA GLU A 133 0.19 13.99 14.81
C GLU A 133 -0.58 12.93 14.03
N LEU A 134 0.07 12.22 13.08
CA LEU A 134 -0.61 11.18 12.31
C LEU A 134 -1.04 10.02 13.20
N GLY A 135 -0.19 9.62 14.16
CA GLY A 135 -0.52 8.57 15.12
C GLY A 135 -1.73 8.95 15.98
N SER A 136 -1.86 10.21 16.36
CA SER A 136 -3.01 10.71 17.12
C SER A 136 -4.28 10.70 16.27
N TYR A 137 -4.22 11.27 15.06
CA TYR A 137 -5.31 11.24 14.09
C TYR A 137 -5.83 9.82 13.84
N TRP A 138 -4.94 8.86 13.60
CA TRP A 138 -5.32 7.47 13.35
C TRP A 138 -5.97 6.78 14.55
N ARG A 139 -5.60 7.11 15.78
CA ARG A 139 -6.28 6.57 16.96
C ARG A 139 -7.70 7.12 17.12
N GLU A 140 -7.88 8.40 16.79
CA GLU A 140 -9.16 9.10 16.93
C GLU A 140 -10.14 8.71 15.82
N GLU A 141 -9.69 8.74 14.57
CA GLU A 141 -10.56 8.58 13.40
C GLU A 141 -10.58 7.14 12.86
N CYS A 142 -9.55 6.33 13.17
CA CYS A 142 -9.43 4.93 12.73
C CYS A 142 -9.20 3.96 13.91
N PRO A 143 -9.97 4.02 15.02
CA PRO A 143 -9.71 3.20 16.21
C PRO A 143 -9.78 1.70 15.93
N TRP A 144 -10.57 1.30 14.93
CA TRP A 144 -10.72 -0.09 14.48
C TRP A 144 -9.41 -0.70 13.97
N ALA A 145 -8.47 0.10 13.46
CA ALA A 145 -7.19 -0.39 12.93
C ALA A 145 -6.17 -0.72 14.03
N PHE A 146 -6.38 -0.22 15.26
CA PHE A 146 -5.38 -0.24 16.33
C PHE A 146 -5.86 -0.87 17.65
N VAL A 147 -6.99 -1.59 17.63
CA VAL A 147 -7.60 -2.19 18.85
C VAL A 147 -6.64 -3.07 19.65
N LYS A 148 -5.64 -3.67 19.00
CA LYS A 148 -4.67 -4.59 19.62
C LYS A 148 -3.20 -4.26 19.32
N SER A 149 -2.92 -3.07 18.79
CA SER A 149 -1.55 -2.70 18.42
C SER A 149 -0.77 -2.17 19.62
N ALA A 150 0.51 -2.51 19.70
CA ALA A 150 1.43 -1.79 20.58
C ALA A 150 1.74 -0.40 19.99
N GLU A 151 2.26 0.51 20.82
CA GLU A 151 2.64 1.87 20.39
C GLU A 151 3.73 1.85 19.30
N GLU A 152 4.63 0.87 19.42
CA GLU A 152 5.71 0.64 18.47
C GLU A 152 5.17 0.21 17.10
N ASP A 153 4.05 -0.52 17.05
CA ASP A 153 3.42 -0.94 15.80
C ASP A 153 2.79 0.25 15.07
N LEU A 154 2.12 1.15 15.80
CA LEU A 154 1.56 2.38 15.25
C LEU A 154 2.67 3.27 14.68
N THR A 155 3.74 3.47 15.46
CA THR A 155 4.93 4.21 15.01
C THR A 155 5.48 3.62 13.71
N ALA A 156 5.66 2.31 13.65
CA ALA A 156 6.18 1.64 12.46
C ALA A 156 5.22 1.73 11.26
N ALA A 157 3.91 1.75 11.48
CA ALA A 157 2.91 1.94 10.44
C ALA A 157 2.92 3.37 9.88
N VAL A 158 3.08 4.39 10.74
CA VAL A 158 3.22 5.79 10.31
C VAL A 158 4.46 5.98 9.43
N ILE A 159 5.61 5.42 9.85
CA ILE A 159 6.83 5.47 9.05
C ILE A 159 6.67 4.75 7.71
N THR A 160 5.93 3.64 7.70
CA THR A 160 5.59 2.91 6.47
C THR A 160 4.75 3.79 5.53
N PHE A 161 3.73 4.47 6.05
CA PHE A 161 2.94 5.43 5.28
C PHE A 161 3.80 6.57 4.72
N PHE A 162 4.70 7.17 5.51
CA PHE A 162 5.62 8.21 5.02
C PHE A 162 6.51 7.73 3.87
N HIS A 163 7.01 6.48 3.93
CA HIS A 163 7.76 5.89 2.82
C HIS A 163 6.93 5.75 1.55
N ILE A 164 5.65 5.38 1.68
CA ILE A 164 4.73 5.29 0.54
C ILE A 164 4.42 6.68 -0.03
N CYS A 165 4.11 7.67 0.82
CA CYS A 165 3.88 9.06 0.38
C CYS A 165 5.08 9.64 -0.37
N GLN A 166 6.30 9.41 0.12
CA GLN A 166 7.51 9.85 -0.56
C GLN A 166 7.66 9.17 -1.93
N ALA A 167 7.37 7.88 -2.02
CA ALA A 167 7.46 7.15 -3.29
C ALA A 167 6.33 7.53 -4.27
N ALA A 168 5.19 8.00 -3.75
CA ALA A 168 4.09 8.61 -4.49
C ALA A 168 4.34 10.08 -4.85
N GLU A 169 5.51 10.63 -4.52
CA GLU A 169 5.87 12.04 -4.71
C GLU A 169 4.86 13.01 -4.09
N LEU A 170 4.23 12.64 -2.96
CA LEU A 170 3.36 13.55 -2.20
C LEU A 170 4.16 14.44 -1.24
N GLY A 171 5.46 14.17 -1.10
CA GLY A 171 6.31 14.86 -0.15
C GLY A 171 7.68 14.22 0.03
N THR A 172 8.45 14.77 0.97
CA THR A 172 9.75 14.22 1.37
C THR A 172 9.74 13.87 2.85
N MET A 173 10.08 12.62 3.17
CA MET A 173 10.15 12.19 4.56
C MET A 173 11.53 12.44 5.17
N THR A 174 11.55 12.81 6.45
CA THR A 174 12.75 12.89 7.28
C THR A 174 12.61 11.94 8.45
N LEU A 175 13.53 10.99 8.57
CA LEU A 175 13.62 10.14 9.75
C LEU A 175 14.15 10.93 10.94
N GLY A 176 13.43 10.81 12.06
CA GLY A 176 13.83 11.35 13.35
C GLY A 176 15.19 10.80 13.80
N LYS A 177 16.02 11.64 14.41
CA LYS A 177 17.28 11.24 15.07
C LYS A 177 17.32 11.84 16.47
N ARG A 178 17.92 11.12 17.41
CA ARG A 178 18.13 11.58 18.81
C ARG A 178 16.82 11.99 19.50
N GLY A 179 15.77 11.20 19.34
CA GLY A 179 14.46 11.44 19.98
C GLY A 179 13.59 12.48 19.29
N GLN A 180 14.02 13.06 18.17
CA GLN A 180 13.12 13.84 17.31
C GLN A 180 12.17 12.88 16.56
N PRO A 181 10.88 13.20 16.40
CA PRO A 181 9.95 12.38 15.64
C PRO A 181 10.26 12.42 14.14
N GLY A 182 9.85 11.36 13.42
CA GLY A 182 9.82 11.39 11.97
C GLY A 182 8.80 12.41 11.45
N ARG A 183 9.02 12.95 10.26
CA ARG A 183 8.09 13.89 9.63
C ARG A 183 8.04 13.75 8.11
N LEU A 184 6.93 14.15 7.52
CA LEU A 184 6.70 14.28 6.09
C LEU A 184 6.51 15.76 5.75
N LEU A 185 7.35 16.30 4.86
CA LEU A 185 7.13 17.61 4.23
C LEU A 185 6.22 17.41 3.02
N ILE A 186 5.09 18.10 2.95
CA ILE A 186 4.02 17.83 1.99
C ILE A 186 4.15 18.77 0.77
N TRP A 187 3.87 18.24 -0.42
CA TRP A 187 3.87 18.99 -1.67
C TRP A 187 2.44 19.13 -2.22
N HIS A 188 1.81 20.28 -1.96
CA HIS A 188 0.41 20.53 -2.32
C HIS A 188 0.14 20.52 -3.83
N GLU A 189 1.15 20.79 -4.66
CA GLU A 189 1.03 20.76 -6.13
C GLU A 189 0.61 19.39 -6.68
N VAL A 190 0.90 18.31 -5.94
CA VAL A 190 0.62 16.93 -6.37
C VAL A 190 -0.74 16.43 -5.86
N LEU A 191 -1.21 16.96 -4.73
CA LEU A 191 -2.51 16.60 -4.15
C LEU A 191 -3.68 17.19 -4.95
N HIS A 192 -3.48 18.36 -5.56
CA HIS A 192 -4.44 18.97 -6.48
C HIS A 192 -3.91 18.92 -7.91
N PRO A 193 -4.12 17.83 -8.67
CA PRO A 193 -3.84 17.87 -10.09
C PRO A 193 -4.73 18.95 -10.71
N VAL A 194 -4.12 20.05 -11.17
CA VAL A 194 -4.82 21.09 -11.91
C VAL A 194 -5.54 20.39 -13.07
N PRO A 195 -6.88 20.49 -13.17
CA PRO A 195 -7.60 19.83 -14.25
C PRO A 195 -7.02 20.36 -15.57
N ASP A 196 -6.51 19.43 -16.36
CA ASP A 196 -5.80 19.72 -17.59
C ASP A 196 -6.70 20.59 -18.49
N SER A 197 -6.34 21.87 -18.64
CA SER A 197 -7.14 22.85 -19.39
C SER A 197 -7.09 22.62 -20.91
N SER A 198 -6.46 21.52 -21.31
CA SER A 198 -6.15 21.07 -22.66
C SER A 198 -7.31 20.35 -23.38
N THR A 199 -8.48 20.21 -22.76
CA THR A 199 -9.69 19.66 -23.42
C THR A 199 -10.66 20.74 -23.88
N ARG A 200 -10.19 21.74 -24.64
CA ARG A 200 -11.04 22.70 -25.35
C ARG A 200 -10.77 22.69 -26.84
#